data_AF-A0A1M3PIX0-F1
#
_entry.id   AF-A0A1M3PIX0-F1
#
_cell.length_a   1.000
_cell.length_b   1.000
_cell.length_c   1.000
_cell.angle_alpha   90.00
_cell.angle_beta   90.00
_cell.angle_gamma   90.00
#
_symmetry.space_group_name_H-M   'P 1'
#
loop_
_entity.id
_entity.type
_entity.pdbx_description
1 polymer ?
#
loop_
_entity_poly.entity_id
_entity_poly.type
_entity_poly.pdbx_seq_one_letter_code
_entity_poly.pdbx_strand_id
1 'polypeptide(L)'
;MHDDSILPTEIAVSLGLICNIGAPLVAFWVAGKLPRFRLWIHGAAFVTILASPLMAMILGLPDLLPEEEESPGARFAFLPLIVETAIIVLLYCLAGAMFLSQSVHSAISDWHGADRLPQSAARPRRQGSSYLSKRPKSR
;
A
#
# COMPACT_ATOMS: atom_id res chain seq x y z
N MET A 1 -40.90 -18.80 -10.60
CA MET A 1 -40.47 -19.08 -9.22
C MET A 1 -39.05 -18.56 -9.17
N HIS A 2 -38.76 -17.65 -8.23
CA HIS A 2 -37.80 -16.55 -8.42
C HIS A 2 -36.35 -17.01 -8.68
N ASP A 3 -35.80 -16.52 -9.80
CA ASP A 3 -34.41 -16.60 -10.21
C ASP A 3 -33.55 -15.71 -9.30
N ASP A 4 -33.13 -16.19 -8.13
CA ASP A 4 -32.44 -15.31 -7.18
C ASP A 4 -30.91 -15.22 -7.42
N SER A 5 -30.49 -15.30 -8.69
CA SER A 5 -29.14 -14.89 -9.14
C SER A 5 -29.12 -13.45 -9.57
N ILE A 6 -28.48 -12.60 -8.76
CA ILE A 6 -28.34 -11.17 -9.02
C ILE A 6 -27.48 -10.94 -10.27
N LEU A 7 -26.51 -11.84 -10.56
CA LEU A 7 -25.70 -11.82 -11.78
C LEU A 7 -25.23 -13.22 -12.20
N PRO A 8 -25.20 -13.55 -13.52
CA PRO A 8 -24.58 -14.77 -14.03
C PRO A 8 -23.12 -14.91 -13.59
N THR A 9 -22.70 -16.13 -13.21
CA THR A 9 -21.37 -16.45 -12.67
C THR A 9 -20.23 -15.96 -13.57
N GLU A 10 -20.36 -16.11 -14.88
CA GLU A 10 -19.37 -15.65 -15.86
C GLU A 10 -19.18 -14.13 -15.81
N ILE A 11 -20.28 -13.40 -15.58
CA ILE A 11 -20.25 -11.94 -15.49
C ILE A 11 -19.65 -11.52 -14.14
N ALA A 12 -19.98 -12.21 -13.04
CA ALA A 12 -19.39 -11.96 -11.73
C ALA A 12 -17.87 -12.20 -11.73
N VAL A 13 -17.42 -13.29 -12.34
CA VAL A 13 -15.99 -13.62 -12.49
C VAL A 13 -15.29 -12.60 -13.38
N SER A 14 -15.86 -12.29 -14.55
CA SER A 14 -15.28 -11.30 -15.47
C SER A 14 -15.16 -9.92 -14.84
N LEU A 15 -16.18 -9.48 -14.09
CA LEU A 15 -16.16 -8.21 -13.38
C LEU A 15 -15.09 -8.22 -12.28
N GLY A 16 -14.96 -9.32 -11.53
CA GLY A 16 -13.90 -9.51 -10.54
C GLY A 16 -12.51 -9.37 -11.15
N LEU A 17 -12.26 -10.03 -12.29
CA LEU A 17 -10.98 -9.98 -12.99
C LEU A 17 -10.65 -8.56 -13.47
N ILE A 18 -11.61 -7.90 -14.13
CA ILE A 18 -11.44 -6.52 -14.60
C ILE A 18 -11.17 -5.56 -13.43
N CYS A 19 -11.89 -5.73 -12.32
CA CYS A 19 -11.69 -4.93 -11.11
C CYS A 19 -10.32 -5.18 -10.47
N ASN A 20 -9.84 -6.43 -10.45
CA ASN A 20 -8.53 -6.79 -9.90
C ASN A 20 -7.38 -6.16 -10.67
N ILE A 21 -7.51 -5.95 -11.98
CA ILE A 21 -6.52 -5.24 -12.80
C ILE A 21 -6.70 -3.72 -12.71
N GLY A 22 -7.96 -3.26 -12.74
CA GLY A 22 -8.30 -1.83 -12.70
C GLY A 22 -7.93 -1.17 -11.38
N ALA A 23 -8.20 -1.82 -10.26
CA ALA A 23 -7.94 -1.30 -8.92
C ALA A 23 -6.46 -0.88 -8.70
N PRO A 24 -5.44 -1.71 -8.99
CA PRO A 24 -4.04 -1.30 -8.85
C PRO A 24 -3.66 -0.21 -9.84
N LEU A 25 -4.14 -0.25 -11.10
CA LEU A 25 -3.86 0.81 -12.09
C LEU A 25 -4.38 2.17 -11.62
N VAL A 26 -5.63 2.21 -11.16
CA VAL A 26 -6.24 3.41 -10.59
C VAL A 26 -5.49 3.84 -9.33
N ALA A 27 -5.12 2.90 -8.45
CA ALA A 27 -4.36 3.20 -7.24
C ALA A 27 -3.04 3.87 -7.57
N PHE A 28 -2.27 3.36 -8.53
CA PHE A 28 -1.02 3.98 -8.99
C PHE A 28 -1.23 5.38 -9.56
N TRP A 29 -2.27 5.57 -10.38
CA TRP A 29 -2.58 6.86 -10.97
C TRP A 29 -2.99 7.91 -9.92
N VAL A 30 -3.89 7.55 -9.00
CA VAL A 30 -4.36 8.45 -7.93
C VAL A 30 -3.24 8.73 -6.94
N ALA A 31 -2.44 7.73 -6.57
CA ALA A 31 -1.26 7.90 -5.72
C ALA A 31 -0.24 8.89 -6.30
N GLY A 32 -0.08 8.93 -7.62
CA GLY A 32 0.76 9.90 -8.31
C GLY A 32 0.25 11.33 -8.17
N LYS A 33 -1.07 11.53 -8.10
CA LYS A 33 -1.69 12.85 -7.89
C LYS A 33 -1.76 13.24 -6.41
N LEU A 34 -1.91 12.28 -5.52
CA LEU A 34 -2.12 12.47 -4.09
C LEU A 34 -1.05 11.72 -3.26
N PRO A 35 0.22 12.14 -3.33
CA PRO A 35 1.33 11.41 -2.72
C PRO A 35 1.21 11.29 -1.19
N ARG A 36 0.56 12.27 -0.54
CA ARG A 36 0.32 12.26 0.91
C ARG A 36 -0.56 11.09 1.36
N PHE A 37 -1.48 10.64 0.50
CA PHE A 37 -2.41 9.54 0.80
C PHE A 37 -2.01 8.24 0.09
N ARG A 38 -0.82 8.19 -0.51
CA ARG A 38 -0.37 7.05 -1.34
C ARG A 38 -0.53 5.70 -0.64
N LEU A 39 -0.11 5.60 0.62
CA LEU A 39 -0.22 4.35 1.38
C LEU A 39 -1.68 3.94 1.62
N TRP A 40 -2.55 4.90 1.94
CA TRP A 40 -3.98 4.66 2.12
C TRP A 40 -4.66 4.22 0.82
N ILE A 41 -4.30 4.85 -0.30
CA ILE A 41 -4.83 4.50 -1.64
C ILE A 41 -4.45 3.06 -2.01
N HIS A 42 -3.18 2.68 -1.84
CA HIS A 42 -2.73 1.32 -2.10
C HIS A 42 -3.30 0.31 -1.08
N GLY A 43 -3.45 0.70 0.19
CA GLY A 43 -4.08 -0.13 1.22
C GLY A 43 -5.55 -0.41 0.91
N ALA A 44 -6.31 0.59 0.46
CA ALA A 44 -7.70 0.42 0.04
C ALA A 44 -7.80 -0.52 -1.17
N ALA A 45 -6.96 -0.31 -2.19
CA ALA A 45 -6.93 -1.17 -3.38
C ALA A 45 -6.59 -2.63 -3.01
N PHE A 46 -5.64 -2.84 -2.10
CA PHE A 46 -5.31 -4.17 -1.59
C PHE A 46 -6.50 -4.87 -0.94
N VAL A 47 -7.24 -4.17 -0.06
CA VAL A 47 -8.43 -4.72 0.60
C VAL A 47 -9.52 -5.03 -0.43
N THR A 48 -9.74 -4.15 -1.42
CA THR A 48 -10.71 -4.39 -2.48
C THR A 48 -10.37 -5.63 -3.30
N ILE A 49 -9.10 -5.81 -3.68
CA ILE A 49 -8.63 -6.98 -4.43
C ILE A 49 -8.79 -8.25 -3.59
N LEU A 50 -8.43 -8.20 -2.30
CA LEU A 50 -8.57 -9.33 -1.40
C LEU A 50 -10.04 -9.76 -1.21
N ALA A 51 -10.96 -8.80 -1.19
CA ALA A 51 -12.39 -9.05 -1.06
C ALA A 51 -13.07 -9.47 -2.38
N SER A 52 -12.43 -9.27 -3.54
CA SER A 52 -13.07 -9.46 -4.84
C SER A 52 -13.54 -10.91 -5.10
N PRO A 53 -12.80 -11.98 -4.72
CA PRO A 53 -13.29 -13.34 -4.91
C PRO A 53 -14.48 -13.66 -4.02
N LEU A 54 -14.51 -13.11 -2.80
CA LEU A 54 -15.63 -13.28 -1.88
C LEU A 54 -16.89 -12.61 -2.42
N MET A 55 -16.75 -11.38 -2.95
CA MET A 55 -17.87 -10.67 -3.57
C MET A 55 -18.36 -11.38 -4.83
N ALA A 56 -17.45 -11.88 -5.67
CA ALA A 56 -17.83 -12.65 -6.86
C ALA A 56 -18.56 -13.95 -6.50
N MET A 57 -18.11 -14.64 -5.44
CA MET A 57 -18.79 -15.84 -4.93
C MET A 57 -20.18 -15.50 -4.39
N ILE A 58 -20.34 -14.44 -3.59
CA ILE A 58 -21.66 -14.02 -3.07
C ILE A 58 -22.61 -13.62 -4.20
N LEU A 59 -22.11 -12.89 -5.22
CA LEU A 59 -22.93 -12.43 -6.35
C LEU A 59 -23.27 -13.55 -7.35
N GLY A 60 -22.41 -14.56 -7.46
CA GLY A 60 -22.60 -15.72 -8.33
C GLY A 60 -23.25 -16.93 -7.66
N LEU A 61 -23.48 -16.91 -6.34
CA LEU A 61 -24.19 -17.98 -5.61
C LEU A 61 -25.63 -17.57 -5.29
N PRO A 62 -26.57 -18.24 -5.96
CA PRO A 62 -27.85 -18.57 -5.35
C PRO A 62 -28.33 -19.98 -5.67
N ASP A 63 -27.47 -20.82 -6.25
CA ASP A 63 -27.90 -22.14 -6.76
C ASP A 63 -26.94 -23.29 -6.41
N LEU A 64 -26.07 -23.11 -5.41
CA LEU A 64 -25.38 -24.23 -4.75
C LEU A 64 -26.19 -24.77 -3.56
N LEU A 65 -27.52 -24.71 -3.65
CA LEU A 65 -28.39 -25.55 -2.83
C LEU A 65 -28.54 -26.91 -3.52
N PRO A 66 -28.56 -28.01 -2.75
CA PRO A 66 -27.92 -29.28 -3.12
C PRO A 66 -28.78 -30.21 -3.98
N GLU A 67 -29.46 -29.72 -5.02
CA GLU A 67 -30.43 -30.54 -5.78
C GLU A 67 -30.10 -30.75 -7.27
N GLU A 68 -29.08 -30.09 -7.84
CA GLU A 68 -28.58 -30.44 -9.18
C GLU A 68 -27.10 -30.78 -9.13
N GLU A 69 -26.72 -31.90 -9.76
CA GLU A 69 -25.34 -32.38 -9.85
C GLU A 69 -24.39 -31.23 -10.19
N GLU A 70 -23.58 -30.84 -9.21
CA GLU A 70 -22.66 -29.73 -9.30
C GLU A 70 -21.72 -29.97 -10.48
N SER A 71 -22.01 -29.32 -11.61
CA SER A 71 -21.23 -29.43 -12.84
C SER A 71 -19.76 -29.21 -12.49
N PRO A 72 -18.86 -30.12 -12.88
CA PRO A 72 -17.43 -29.95 -12.72
C PRO A 72 -16.87 -28.60 -13.15
N GLY A 73 -17.55 -27.89 -14.05
CA GLY A 73 -17.17 -26.55 -14.49
C GLY A 73 -17.51 -25.44 -13.49
N ALA A 74 -18.60 -25.56 -12.72
CA ALA A 74 -19.05 -24.53 -11.77
C ALA A 74 -18.05 -24.35 -10.62
N ARG A 75 -17.52 -25.47 -10.08
CA ARG A 75 -16.51 -25.48 -9.00
C ARG A 75 -15.17 -24.81 -9.37
N PHE A 76 -14.84 -24.72 -10.66
CA PHE A 76 -13.61 -24.09 -11.14
C PHE A 76 -13.82 -22.70 -11.74
N ALA A 77 -15.06 -22.21 -11.84
CA ALA A 77 -15.37 -20.92 -12.46
C ALA A 77 -14.66 -19.74 -11.77
N PHE A 78 -14.48 -19.81 -10.45
CA PHE A 78 -13.78 -18.78 -9.66
C PHE A 78 -12.27 -18.98 -9.57
N LEU A 79 -11.73 -20.13 -10.00
CA LEU A 79 -10.31 -20.45 -9.88
C LEU A 79 -9.41 -19.40 -10.55
N PRO A 80 -9.69 -18.90 -11.77
CA PRO A 80 -8.90 -17.84 -12.39
C PRO A 80 -8.84 -16.57 -11.54
N LEU A 81 -9.98 -16.17 -10.95
CA LEU A 81 -10.08 -14.99 -10.10
C LEU A 81 -9.32 -15.14 -8.78
N ILE A 82 -9.38 -16.33 -8.16
CA ILE A 82 -8.64 -16.65 -6.94
C ILE A 82 -7.13 -16.61 -7.22
N VAL A 83 -6.69 -17.22 -8.32
CA VAL A 83 -5.27 -17.24 -8.72
C VAL A 83 -4.75 -15.83 -8.99
N GLU A 84 -5.49 -15.03 -9.76
CA GLU A 84 -5.12 -13.64 -10.03
C GLU A 84 -5.02 -12.82 -8.73
N THR A 85 -6.02 -12.94 -7.85
CA THR A 85 -6.02 -12.26 -6.54
C THR A 85 -4.80 -12.64 -5.72
N ALA A 86 -4.45 -13.93 -5.67
CA ALA A 86 -3.28 -14.42 -4.96
C ALA A 86 -1.98 -13.83 -5.52
N ILE A 87 -1.84 -13.78 -6.85
CA ILE A 87 -0.67 -13.18 -7.51
C ILE A 87 -0.55 -11.69 -7.13
N ILE A 88 -1.63 -10.92 -7.23
CA ILE A 88 -1.61 -9.49 -6.93
C ILE A 88 -1.30 -9.23 -5.45
N VAL A 89 -1.91 -10.02 -4.55
CA VAL A 89 -1.63 -9.95 -3.10
C VAL A 89 -0.16 -10.24 -2.81
N LEU A 90 0.42 -11.28 -3.43
CA LEU A 90 1.84 -11.60 -3.28
C LEU A 90 2.74 -10.45 -3.74
N LEU A 91 2.42 -9.81 -4.86
CA LEU A 91 3.16 -8.65 -5.35
C LEU A 91 3.08 -7.47 -4.38
N TYR A 92 1.90 -7.21 -3.79
CA TYR A 92 1.73 -6.19 -2.76
C TYR A 92 2.54 -6.50 -1.49
N CYS A 93 2.54 -7.76 -1.04
CA CYS A 93 3.34 -8.21 0.09
C CYS A 93 4.84 -8.05 -0.17
N LEU A 94 5.31 -8.41 -1.37
CA LEU A 94 6.72 -8.25 -1.76
C LEU A 94 7.11 -6.78 -1.81
N ALA A 95 6.29 -5.93 -2.42
CA ALA A 95 6.51 -4.48 -2.43
C ALA A 95 6.56 -3.92 -1.00
N GLY A 96 5.64 -4.33 -0.13
CA GLY A 96 5.62 -3.95 1.28
C GLY A 96 6.89 -4.40 2.03
N ALA A 97 7.33 -5.63 1.82
CA ALA A 97 8.56 -6.15 2.41
C ALA A 97 9.81 -5.40 1.93
N MET A 98 9.87 -5.00 0.65
CA MET A 98 10.94 -4.16 0.12
C MET A 98 10.94 -2.76 0.74
N PHE A 99 9.77 -2.13 0.90
CA PHE A 99 9.68 -0.84 1.58
C PHE A 99 10.10 -0.94 3.05
N LEU A 100 9.73 -2.03 3.73
CA LEU A 100 10.11 -2.27 5.11
C LEU A 100 11.61 -2.54 5.27
N SER A 101 12.21 -3.32 4.37
CA SER A 101 13.66 -3.56 4.42
C SER A 101 14.45 -2.28 4.15
N GLN A 102 14.01 -1.44 3.21
CA GLN A 102 14.62 -0.13 2.97
C GLN A 102 14.49 0.80 4.18
N SER A 103 13.33 0.85 4.84
CA SER A 103 13.15 1.72 6.01
C SER A 103 14.02 1.28 7.19
N VAL A 104 14.14 -0.03 7.42
CA VAL A 104 15.04 -0.59 8.44
C VAL A 104 16.50 -0.30 8.11
N HIS A 105 16.93 -0.51 6.86
CA HIS A 105 18.29 -0.17 6.43
C HIS A 105 18.60 1.33 6.60
N SER A 106 17.67 2.21 6.21
CA SER A 106 17.81 3.66 6.40
C SER A 106 17.91 4.02 7.87
N ALA A 107 17.04 3.47 8.73
CA ALA A 107 17.10 3.70 10.17
C ALA A 107 18.45 3.25 10.74
N ILE A 108 18.92 2.03 10.44
CA ILE A 108 20.21 1.53 10.94
C ILE A 108 21.38 2.41 10.46
N SER A 109 21.34 2.88 9.19
CA SER A 109 22.39 3.74 8.65
C SER A 109 22.43 5.13 9.30
N ASP A 110 21.27 5.69 9.64
CA ASP A 110 21.14 6.99 10.31
C ASP A 110 21.71 6.93 11.73
N TRP A 111 21.42 5.85 12.47
CA TRP A 111 21.99 5.61 13.80
C TRP A 111 23.52 5.51 13.77
N HIS A 112 24.09 4.75 12.82
CA HIS A 112 25.54 4.67 12.66
C HIS A 112 26.20 5.97 12.19
N GLY A 113 25.46 6.84 11.51
CA GLY A 113 25.91 8.19 11.15
C GLY A 113 25.86 9.17 12.32
N ALA A 114 24.82 9.10 13.14
CA ALA A 114 24.65 9.91 14.36
C ALA A 114 25.72 9.58 15.42
N ASP A 115 26.12 8.32 15.56
CA ASP A 115 27.22 7.93 16.45
C ASP A 115 28.60 8.46 16.00
N ARG A 116 28.73 8.91 14.74
CA ARG A 116 29.99 9.46 14.20
C ARG A 116 30.10 10.99 14.35
N LEU A 117 29.05 11.72 14.72
CA LEU A 117 29.10 13.17 14.98
C LEU A 117 28.13 13.57 16.12
N PRO A 118 28.63 14.12 17.26
CA PRO A 118 29.61 15.20 17.27
C PRO A 118 30.73 15.03 18.33
N GLN A 119 31.87 14.48 17.92
CA GLN A 119 33.17 14.70 18.59
C GLN A 119 33.92 15.89 17.96
N SER A 120 33.22 17.02 17.78
CA SER A 120 33.83 18.30 17.38
C SER A 120 33.20 19.53 18.07
N ALA A 121 32.25 19.34 18.97
CA ALA A 121 31.76 20.40 19.86
C ALA A 121 32.61 20.46 21.15
N ALA A 122 33.91 20.75 21.03
CA ALA A 122 34.79 20.94 22.18
C ALA A 122 35.76 22.11 22.00
N ARG A 123 35.27 23.35 22.20
CA ARG A 123 35.85 24.31 23.17
C ARG A 123 35.21 25.71 23.05
N PRO A 124 34.71 26.29 24.16
CA PRO A 124 34.54 27.73 24.26
C PRO A 124 35.90 28.36 24.60
N ARG A 125 36.54 29.06 23.66
CA ARG A 125 37.70 29.90 23.99
C ARG A 125 37.19 31.29 24.37
N ARG A 126 36.99 31.47 25.67
CA ARG A 126 36.94 32.76 26.36
C ARG A 126 38.22 33.53 26.01
N GLN A 127 38.12 34.64 25.28
CA GLN A 127 39.11 35.72 25.34
C GLN A 127 38.33 37.02 25.48
N GLY A 128 38.43 37.61 26.66
CA GLY A 128 37.82 38.89 26.96
C GLY A 128 38.48 40.00 26.14
N SER A 129 37.67 40.94 25.69
CA SER A 129 38.13 42.29 25.39
C SER A 129 37.20 43.26 26.11
N SER A 130 37.54 43.51 27.38
CA SER A 130 37.05 44.63 28.15
C SER A 130 38.02 45.78 27.99
N TYR A 131 37.75 46.68 27.04
CA TYR A 131 38.24 48.06 27.13
C TYR A 131 37.11 49.02 26.75
N LEU A 132 36.43 49.49 27.79
CA LEU A 132 35.85 50.83 27.80
C LEU A 132 36.96 51.85 27.51
N SER A 133 36.73 52.77 26.57
CA SER A 133 37.10 54.18 26.75
C SER A 133 36.44 55.10 25.71
N LYS A 134 35.42 55.81 26.18
CA LYS A 134 34.99 57.17 25.85
C LYS A 134 35.88 57.96 24.86
N ARG A 135 35.31 58.50 23.78
CA ARG A 135 34.86 59.93 23.63
C ARG A 135 34.52 60.28 22.15
N PRO A 136 33.56 61.19 21.91
CA PRO A 136 33.30 61.81 20.61
C PRO A 136 33.84 63.26 20.50
N LYS A 137 34.33 63.64 19.32
CA LYS A 137 34.51 65.00 18.71
C LYS A 137 35.56 64.89 17.59
N SER A 138 35.60 65.62 16.48
CA SER A 138 34.93 66.81 15.90
C SER A 138 35.25 66.76 14.38
N ARG A 139 34.47 67.31 13.46
CA ARG A 139 34.30 68.75 13.19
C ARG A 139 33.25 68.92 12.10
#